data_AF-A0A661P3K6-F1
#
_entry.id   AF-A0A661P3K6-F1
#
_cell.length_a   1.000
_cell.length_b   1.000
_cell.length_c   1.000
_cell.angle_alpha   90.00
_cell.angle_beta   90.00
_cell.angle_gamma   90.00
#
_symmetry.space_group_name_H-M   'P 1'
#
loop_
_entity.id
_entity.type
_entity.pdbx_description
1 polymer ?
#
loop_
_entity_poly.entity_id
_entity_poly.type
_entity_poly.pdbx_seq_one_letter_code
_entity_poly.pdbx_strand_id
1 'polypeptide(L)' 'MRTTTTTPYIFIFWNVKDGPVVVEIPPSSKDVGLFGTLMDAWQRPIEDVGAKGKDKGRGQNIL' A
#
# COMPACT_ATOMS: atom_id res chain seq x y z
N MET A 1 18.09 3.76 3.71
CA MET A 1 17.06 3.30 2.73
C MET A 1 17.62 3.53 1.34
N ARG A 2 17.73 2.49 0.51
CA ARG A 2 18.22 2.63 -0.88
C ARG A 2 17.01 2.87 -1.78
N THR A 3 16.95 4.04 -2.41
CA THR A 3 15.89 4.38 -3.36
C THR A 3 16.23 3.87 -4.76
N THR A 4 15.20 3.77 -5.61
CA THR A 4 15.37 3.53 -7.04
C THR A 4 15.02 4.79 -7.82
N THR A 5 15.59 4.95 -9.01
CA THR A 5 15.30 6.09 -9.91
C THR A 5 14.16 5.80 -10.89
N THR A 6 13.69 4.56 -10.94
CA THR A 6 12.71 4.07 -11.92
C THR A 6 11.30 3.97 -11.36
N THR A 7 11.15 3.82 -10.04
CA THR A 7 9.85 3.62 -9.39
C THR A 7 9.54 4.82 -8.50
N PRO A 8 8.45 5.55 -8.75
CA PRO A 8 8.00 6.59 -7.82
C PRO A 8 7.48 5.96 -6.53
N TYR A 9 7.69 6.63 -5.40
CA TYR A 9 7.29 6.14 -4.07
C TYR A 9 6.26 7.07 -3.43
N ILE A 10 5.32 6.47 -2.71
CA ILE A 10 4.36 7.15 -1.84
C ILE A 10 4.53 6.54 -0.45
N PHE A 11 4.79 7.38 0.56
CA PHE A 11 4.85 6.99 1.97
C PHE A 11 3.79 7.78 2.74
N ILE A 12 2.92 7.06 3.43
CA ILE A 12 1.81 7.65 4.19
C ILE A 12 1.88 7.06 5.59
N PHE A 13 1.73 7.92 6.60
CA PHE A 13 1.73 7.53 8.00
C PHE A 13 0.48 8.08 8.65
N TRP A 14 -0.26 7.22 9.34
CA TRP A 14 -1.45 7.56 10.12
C TRP A 14 -1.40 6.83 11.46
N ASN A 15 -2.25 7.25 12.38
CA ASN A 15 -2.55 6.48 13.58
C ASN A 15 -4.05 6.15 13.61
N VAL A 16 -4.41 5.12 14.37
CA VAL A 16 -5.79 4.64 14.51
C VAL A 16 -6.37 4.97 15.89
N LYS A 17 -5.82 5.98 16.57
CA LYS A 17 -6.21 6.33 17.95
C LYS A 17 -7.68 6.73 18.03
N ASP A 18 -8.14 7.49 17.05
CA ASP A 18 -9.48 8.09 17.02
C ASP A 18 -10.49 7.22 16.25
N GLY A 19 -10.06 6.06 15.74
CA GLY A 19 -10.90 5.10 15.04
C GLY A 19 -10.19 4.35 13.90
N PRO A 20 -10.87 3.37 13.28
CA PRO A 20 -10.35 2.67 12.11
C PRO A 20 -10.11 3.62 10.93
N VAL A 21 -9.10 3.32 10.12
CA VAL A 21 -8.77 4.05 8.90
C VAL A 21 -8.95 3.12 7.72
N VAL A 22 -9.70 3.57 6.72
CA VAL A 22 -9.82 2.85 5.45
C VAL A 22 -8.74 3.33 4.50
N VAL A 23 -7.95 2.40 3.97
CA VAL A 23 -7.00 2.67 2.89
C VAL A 23 -7.59 2.13 1.60
N GLU A 24 -7.93 3.02 0.68
CA GLU A 24 -8.39 2.67 -0.67
C GLU A 24 -7.18 2.46 -1.59
N ILE A 25 -7.05 1.24 -2.12
CA ILE A 25 -6.05 0.91 -3.13
C ILE A 25 -6.74 0.95 -4.51
N PRO A 26 -6.29 1.81 -5.44
CA PRO A 26 -6.88 1.85 -6.77
C PRO A 26 -6.49 0.61 -7.59
N PRO A 27 -7.32 0.21 -8.57
CA PRO A 27 -6.94 -0.81 -9.54
C PRO A 27 -5.72 -0.37 -10.34
N SER A 28 -4.88 -1.33 -10.72
CA SER A 28 -3.81 -1.10 -11.68
C SER A 28 -4.39 -0.78 -13.06
N SER A 29 -3.72 0.10 -13.80
CA SER A 29 -4.02 0.41 -15.19
C SER A 29 -3.03 -0.29 -16.13
N LYS A 30 -3.13 -0.03 -17.44
CA LYS A 30 -2.15 -0.52 -18.43
C LYS A 30 -0.76 0.08 -18.22
N ASP A 31 -0.72 1.31 -17.70
CA ASP A 31 0.51 2.11 -17.62
C ASP A 31 1.07 2.18 -16.20
N VAL A 32 0.22 1.98 -15.18
CA VAL A 32 0.57 2.16 -13.77
C VAL A 32 0.08 0.99 -12.94
N GLY A 33 1.02 0.34 -12.25
CA GLY A 33 0.74 -0.63 -11.20
C GLY A 33 1.28 -0.15 -9.86
N LEU A 34 0.54 -0.42 -8.79
CA LEU A 34 0.99 -0.20 -7.42
C LEU A 34 1.49 -1.51 -6.82
N PHE A 35 2.53 -1.43 -5.99
CA PHE A 35 2.97 -2.53 -5.14
C PHE A 35 3.55 -1.96 -3.84
N GLY A 36 3.29 -2.64 -2.73
CA GLY A 36 3.77 -2.20 -1.42
C GLY A 36 3.23 -3.04 -0.28
N THR A 37 3.65 -2.66 0.92
CA THR A 37 3.29 -3.35 2.16
C THR A 37 2.79 -2.32 3.17
N LEU A 38 1.61 -2.55 3.73
CA LEU A 38 1.13 -1.88 4.94
C LEU A 38 1.90 -2.45 6.12
N MET A 39 2.41 -1.58 6.99
CA MET A 39 3.22 -1.99 8.13
C MET A 39 2.89 -1.17 9.36
N ASP A 40 3.15 -1.74 10.53
CA ASP A 40 3.09 -0.99 11.77
C ASP A 40 4.32 -0.08 11.96
N ALA A 41 4.33 0.70 13.05
CA ALA A 41 5.41 1.64 13.35
C ALA A 41 6.78 0.96 13.58
N TRP A 42 6.81 -0.36 13.77
CA TRP A 42 8.04 -1.17 13.90
C TRP A 42 8.38 -1.92 12.62
N GLN A 43 7.78 -1.53 11.49
CA GLN A 43 7.99 -2.12 10.17
C GLN A 43 7.61 -3.61 10.09
N ARG A 44 6.70 -4.08 10.95
CA ARG A 44 6.14 -5.42 10.83
C ARG A 44 5.04 -5.41 9.76
N PRO A 45 5.06 -6.34 8.80
CA PRO A 45 4.07 -6.36 7.72
C PRO A 45 2.68 -6.69 8.29
N ILE A 46 1.68 -5.94 7.83
CA ILE A 46 0.27 -6.18 8.10
C ILE A 46 -0.37 -6.86 6.89
N GLU A 47 -0.20 -6.29 5.70
CA GLU A 47 -0.80 -6.80 4.45
C GLU A 47 -0.04 -6.25 3.23
N ASP A 48 0.08 -7.06 2.18
CA ASP A 48 0.65 -6.64 0.89
C ASP A 48 -0.44 -6.17 -0.09
N VAL A 49 -0.09 -5.18 -0.91
CA VAL A 49 -0.97 -4.60 -1.94
C VAL A 49 -0.30 -4.61 -3.31
N GLY A 50 -1.11 -4.60 -4.35
CA GLY A 50 -0.70 -4.65 -5.74
C GLY A 50 -0.85 -6.02 -6.39
N ALA A 51 -0.18 -6.20 -7.54
CA ALA A 51 -0.31 -7.40 -8.36
C ALA A 51 -0.06 -8.73 -7.61
N LYS A 52 0.81 -8.71 -6.59
CA LYS A 52 1.11 -9.86 -5.71
C LYS A 52 0.49 -9.75 -4.31
N GLY A 53 -0.16 -8.63 -4.02
CA GLY A 53 -0.87 -8.41 -2.77
C GLY A 53 -2.26 -9.02 -2.78
N LYS A 54 -3.01 -8.76 -1.72
CA LYS A 54 -4.36 -9.31 -1.52
C LYS A 54 -5.35 -8.85 -2.59
N ASP A 55 -5.23 -7.62 -3.08
CA ASP A 55 -6.10 -7.06 -4.13
C ASP A 55 -5.79 -7.63 -5.53
N LYS A 56 -4.66 -8.32 -5.71
CA LYS A 56 -4.20 -8.88 -6.99
C LYS A 56 -4.13 -7.82 -8.11
N GLY A 57 -3.85 -6.57 -7.76
CA GLY A 57 -3.80 -5.42 -8.67
C GLY A 57 -5.17 -4.91 -9.13
N ARG A 58 -6.28 -5.41 -8.56
CA ARG A 58 -7.65 -5.01 -8.93
C ARG A 58 -8.19 -3.88 -8.05
N GLY A 59 -7.41 -3.42 -7.08
CA GLY A 59 -7.84 -2.44 -6.10
C GLY A 59 -8.76 -3.04 -5.04
N GLN A 60 -8.73 -2.47 -3.84
CA GLN A 60 -9.59 -2.87 -2.73
C GLN A 60 -9.56 -1.82 -1.61
N ASN A 61 -10.60 -1.82 -0.78
CA ASN A 61 -10.59 -1.09 0.49
C ASN A 61 -9.99 -2.00 1.57
N ILE A 62 -9.02 -1.48 2.31
CA ILE A 62 -8.38 -2.16 3.44
C ILE A 62 -8.81 -1.46 4.72
N LEU A 63 -9.31 -2.24 5.67
CA LEU A 63 -9.73 -1.80 7.00
C LEU A 63 -8.63 -2.08 8.03
#